data_AF-A0A0N4UQG2-F1
#
_entry.id   AF-A0A0N4UQG2-F1
#
_cell.length_a   1.000
_cell.length_b   1.000
_cell.length_c   1.000
_cell.angle_alpha   90.00
_cell.angle_beta   90.00
_cell.angle_gamma   90.00
#
_symmetry.space_group_name_H-M   'P 1'
#
loop_
_entity.id
_entity.type
_entity.pdbx_description
1 polymer ?
#
loop_
_entity_poly.entity_id
_entity_poly.type
_entity_poly.pdbx_seq_one_letter_code
_entity_poly.pdbx_strand_id
1 'polypeptide(L)'
;GQFTTHQLYPYYADLTNPEFISHIAIVHSRYSTNTFPAWSRAQPNRMVAHNGEINTLRGNINFMNAREGVMTCELYGEDLQKLYPVVEKDMTDSGSFDNVLEFLVRAGKRSLPEAAITMVPEAYENDLEMSAEKRAFYRWAAMFMEPWDGPALFTFTDGHYIGAILDRNGLRPARYYITYDNYVYLSSEVGVIDIPVENIAKKFISPFS
;
A
#
# COMPACT_ATOMS: atom_id res chain seq x y z
N GLY A 1 11.07 5.45 -11.85
CA GLY A 1 11.54 5.80 -13.20
C GLY A 1 11.61 4.56 -14.08
N GLN A 2 12.04 4.69 -15.34
CA GLN A 2 12.21 3.57 -16.28
C GLN A 2 13.66 3.10 -16.34
N PHE A 3 14.18 2.64 -15.21
CA PHE A 3 15.58 2.30 -15.06
C PHE A 3 15.71 0.93 -14.41
N THR A 4 16.83 0.26 -14.66
CA THR A 4 17.24 -0.82 -13.77
C THR A 4 17.57 -0.25 -12.39
N THR A 5 17.53 -1.09 -11.36
CA THR A 5 17.82 -0.66 -9.98
C THR A 5 19.20 0.00 -9.85
N HIS A 6 20.20 -0.48 -10.58
CA HIS A 6 21.56 0.08 -10.59
C HIS A 6 21.67 1.47 -11.26
N GLN A 7 20.74 1.81 -12.15
CA GLN A 7 20.74 3.09 -12.86
C GLN A 7 20.09 4.22 -12.06
N LEU A 8 19.41 3.91 -10.95
CA LEU A 8 18.67 4.90 -10.17
C LEU A 8 19.60 5.98 -9.57
N TYR A 9 20.68 5.57 -8.90
CA TYR A 9 21.64 6.49 -8.26
C TYR A 9 22.40 7.37 -9.27
N PRO A 10 22.92 6.83 -10.39
CA PRO A 10 23.53 7.67 -11.42
C PRO A 10 22.56 8.67 -12.07
N TYR A 11 21.27 8.34 -12.13
CA TYR A 11 20.28 9.21 -12.78
C TYR A 11 19.82 10.36 -11.89
N TYR A 12 19.53 10.08 -10.62
CA TYR A 12 19.11 11.09 -9.64
C TYR A 12 20.28 11.45 -8.71
N ALA A 13 21.02 12.50 -9.06
CA ALA A 13 22.18 12.95 -8.29
C ALA A 13 21.85 13.21 -6.81
N ASP A 14 20.64 13.71 -6.52
CA ASP A 14 20.17 13.96 -5.15
C ASP A 14 20.24 12.72 -4.26
N LEU A 15 20.02 11.52 -4.80
CA LEU A 15 20.07 10.26 -4.04
C LEU A 15 21.48 9.86 -3.60
N THR A 16 22.51 10.49 -4.18
CA THR A 16 23.92 10.32 -3.78
C THR A 16 24.45 11.48 -2.95
N ASN A 17 23.62 12.50 -2.72
CA ASN A 17 23.98 13.63 -1.89
C ASN A 17 23.89 13.23 -0.40
N PRO A 18 24.96 13.38 0.40
CA PRO A 18 24.94 13.07 1.83
C PRO A 18 23.90 13.85 2.64
N GLU A 19 23.46 15.02 2.16
CA GLU A 19 22.40 15.83 2.80
C GLU A 19 20.99 15.27 2.55
N PHE A 20 20.85 14.29 1.64
CA PHE A 20 19.57 13.63 1.38
C PHE A 20 19.27 12.57 2.45
N ILE A 21 18.87 13.04 3.63
CA ILE A 21 18.55 12.20 4.79
C ILE A 21 17.04 11.98 4.92
N SER A 22 16.65 10.77 5.33
CA SER A 22 15.25 10.43 5.58
C SER A 22 15.12 9.44 6.74
N HIS A 23 13.98 9.49 7.41
CA HIS A 23 13.61 8.56 8.48
C HIS A 23 12.86 7.34 7.91
N ILE A 24 12.36 7.45 6.67
CA ILE A 24 11.54 6.45 5.99
C ILE A 24 12.02 6.34 4.53
N ALA A 25 12.09 5.10 4.03
CA ALA A 25 12.32 4.83 2.62
C ALA A 25 11.39 3.70 2.15
N ILE A 26 10.73 3.91 1.01
CA ILE A 26 9.99 2.88 0.29
C ILE A 26 10.62 2.78 -1.09
N VAL A 27 11.06 1.58 -1.46
CA VAL A 27 11.67 1.29 -2.76
C VAL A 27 10.86 0.20 -3.45
N HIS A 28 10.73 0.31 -4.77
CA HIS A 28 9.98 -0.66 -5.56
C HIS A 28 10.65 -0.90 -6.92
N SER A 29 10.78 -2.17 -7.28
CA SER A 29 11.17 -2.61 -8.62
C SER A 29 10.03 -3.40 -9.24
N ARG A 30 9.57 -3.00 -10.42
CA ARG A 30 8.39 -3.58 -11.08
C ARG A 30 8.81 -4.47 -12.25
N TYR A 31 8.31 -5.71 -12.26
CA TYR A 31 8.24 -6.51 -13.48
C TYR A 31 6.96 -6.19 -14.25
N SER A 32 7.11 -5.71 -15.48
CA SER A 32 5.98 -5.40 -16.36
C SER A 32 5.86 -6.48 -17.43
N THR A 33 4.63 -6.96 -17.69
CA THR A 33 4.32 -7.79 -18.86
C THR A 33 4.21 -6.96 -20.15
N ASN A 34 4.07 -5.64 -20.04
CA ASN A 34 4.04 -4.73 -21.19
C ASN A 34 5.45 -4.40 -21.67
N THR A 35 5.65 -4.44 -22.99
CA THR A 35 6.89 -4.07 -23.68
C THR A 35 7.08 -2.55 -23.80
N PHE A 36 6.01 -1.76 -23.70
CA PHE A 36 6.09 -0.29 -23.71
C PHE A 36 6.22 0.24 -22.29
N PRO A 37 7.38 0.78 -21.91
CA PRO A 37 7.56 1.32 -20.59
C PRO A 37 6.84 2.68 -20.49
N ALA A 38 6.16 2.94 -19.37
CA ALA A 38 5.52 4.22 -19.08
C ALA A 38 6.02 4.76 -17.73
N TRP A 39 6.50 6.01 -17.72
CA TRP A 39 7.14 6.60 -16.54
C TRP A 39 6.19 6.70 -15.37
N SER A 40 4.95 7.08 -15.65
CA SER A 40 3.84 7.18 -14.68
C SER A 40 3.43 5.84 -14.06
N ARG A 41 3.89 4.71 -14.60
CA ARG A 41 3.59 3.37 -14.05
C ARG A 41 4.69 2.83 -13.15
N ALA A 42 5.78 3.58 -12.98
CA ALA A 42 6.79 3.24 -11.99
C ALA A 42 6.24 3.55 -10.60
N GLN A 43 6.66 2.75 -9.63
CA GLN A 43 6.32 2.90 -8.22
C GLN A 43 7.56 3.30 -7.41
N PRO A 44 7.42 3.80 -6.17
CA PRO A 44 6.18 3.99 -5.40
C PRO A 44 5.19 4.98 -6.04
N ASN A 45 3.89 4.78 -5.79
CA ASN A 45 2.88 5.82 -6.02
C ASN A 45 2.96 6.87 -4.88
N ARG A 46 1.91 7.69 -4.70
CA ARG A 46 1.95 8.80 -3.73
C ARG A 46 2.03 8.31 -2.29
N MET A 47 1.28 7.26 -1.98
CA MET A 47 1.20 6.66 -0.66
C MET A 47 1.61 5.19 -0.64
N VAL A 48 1.53 4.49 -1.78
CA VAL A 48 1.61 3.02 -1.86
C VAL A 48 2.70 2.51 -2.81
N ALA A 49 3.44 1.52 -2.35
CA ALA A 49 4.12 0.54 -3.19
C ALA A 49 3.41 -0.82 -3.09
N HIS A 50 3.19 -1.47 -4.22
CA HIS A 50 2.38 -2.67 -4.37
C HIS A 50 3.15 -3.72 -5.16
N ASN A 51 3.44 -4.83 -4.49
CA ASN A 51 4.01 -6.02 -5.08
C ASN A 51 2.91 -7.08 -5.27
N GLY A 52 2.24 -7.09 -6.41
CA GLY A 52 1.09 -7.97 -6.62
C GLY A 52 0.25 -7.63 -7.84
N GLU A 53 -0.97 -8.14 -7.84
CA GLU A 53 -2.01 -7.87 -8.84
C GLU A 53 -3.39 -7.86 -8.18
N ILE A 54 -4.19 -6.81 -8.44
CA ILE A 54 -5.56 -6.72 -7.94
C ILE A 54 -6.52 -7.34 -8.96
N ASN A 55 -7.08 -8.51 -8.64
CA ASN A 55 -7.92 -9.28 -9.56
C ASN A 55 -9.41 -8.86 -9.53
N THR A 56 -9.82 -8.08 -8.53
CA THR A 56 -11.18 -7.50 -8.43
C THR A 56 -11.31 -6.09 -9.01
N LEU A 57 -10.24 -5.56 -9.60
CA LEU A 57 -10.09 -4.13 -9.95
C LEU A 57 -11.31 -3.52 -10.65
N ARG A 58 -11.85 -4.19 -11.68
CA ARG A 58 -12.99 -3.65 -12.44
C ARG A 58 -14.23 -3.45 -11.56
N GLY A 59 -14.49 -4.39 -10.65
CA GLY A 59 -15.56 -4.28 -9.68
C GLY A 59 -15.31 -3.10 -8.73
N ASN A 60 -14.09 -3.01 -8.20
CA ASN A 60 -13.71 -1.95 -7.27
C ASN A 60 -13.87 -0.54 -7.87
N ILE A 61 -13.38 -0.34 -9.10
CA ILE A 61 -13.52 0.93 -9.81
C ILE A 61 -15.00 1.28 -10.02
N ASN A 62 -15.81 0.32 -10.46
CA ASN A 62 -17.24 0.55 -10.67
C ASN A 62 -17.97 0.93 -9.38
N PHE A 63 -17.66 0.27 -8.27
CA PHE A 63 -18.25 0.62 -6.98
C PHE A 63 -17.79 1.99 -6.47
N MET A 64 -16.53 2.36 -6.68
CA MET A 64 -16.05 3.70 -6.33
C MET A 64 -16.75 4.79 -7.16
N ASN A 65 -16.88 4.58 -8.47
CA ASN A 65 -17.63 5.47 -9.35
C ASN A 65 -19.11 5.60 -8.94
N ALA A 66 -19.74 4.50 -8.51
CA ALA A 66 -21.12 4.54 -8.02
C ALA A 66 -21.26 5.36 -6.73
N ARG A 67 -20.25 5.31 -5.85
CA ARG A 67 -20.23 6.08 -4.59
C ARG A 67 -20.11 7.59 -4.85
N GLU A 68 -19.40 8.03 -5.90
CA GLU A 68 -19.23 9.46 -6.22
C GLU A 68 -20.57 10.22 -6.33
N GLY A 69 -21.64 9.53 -6.76
CA GLY A 69 -22.98 10.11 -6.89
C GLY A 69 -23.73 10.35 -5.57
N VAL A 70 -23.29 9.77 -4.46
CA VAL A 70 -23.98 9.86 -3.15
C VAL A 70 -23.05 10.27 -2.01
N MET A 71 -21.74 10.31 -2.24
CA MET A 71 -20.77 10.72 -1.23
C MET A 71 -20.93 12.19 -0.85
N THR A 72 -20.75 12.47 0.43
CA THR A 72 -20.64 13.82 0.98
C THR A 72 -19.40 13.90 1.84
N CYS A 73 -18.78 15.07 1.91
CA CYS A 73 -17.59 15.31 2.71
C CYS A 73 -17.71 16.68 3.37
N GLU A 74 -17.67 16.73 4.69
CA GLU A 74 -17.72 17.98 5.45
C GLU A 74 -16.53 18.91 5.13
N LEU A 75 -15.35 18.33 4.87
CA LEU A 75 -14.12 19.11 4.63
C LEU A 75 -14.16 19.86 3.29
N TYR A 76 -14.67 19.21 2.25
CA TYR A 76 -14.70 19.78 0.89
C TYR A 76 -16.07 20.35 0.51
N GLY A 77 -17.15 19.97 1.19
CA GLY A 77 -18.49 20.44 0.87
C GLY A 77 -18.84 20.23 -0.61
N GLU A 78 -19.24 21.30 -1.28
CA GLU A 78 -19.55 21.31 -2.72
C GLU A 78 -18.31 21.07 -3.61
N ASP A 79 -17.11 21.40 -3.11
CA ASP A 79 -15.86 21.20 -3.84
C ASP A 79 -15.42 19.73 -3.90
N LEU A 80 -16.10 18.83 -3.20
CA LEU A 80 -15.81 17.39 -3.26
C LEU A 80 -15.80 16.86 -4.70
N GLN A 81 -16.68 17.39 -5.55
CA GLN A 81 -16.76 16.99 -6.96
C GLN A 81 -15.48 17.29 -7.76
N LYS A 82 -14.62 18.20 -7.30
CA LYS A 82 -13.32 18.48 -7.92
C LYS A 82 -12.32 17.34 -7.74
N LEU A 83 -12.55 16.45 -6.77
CA LEU A 83 -11.74 15.26 -6.55
C LEU A 83 -12.17 14.08 -7.44
N TYR A 84 -13.19 14.26 -8.28
CA TYR A 84 -13.70 13.20 -9.15
C TYR A 84 -13.07 13.24 -10.56
N PRO A 85 -12.86 12.08 -11.20
CA PRO A 85 -13.07 10.75 -10.63
C PRO A 85 -12.01 10.44 -9.57
N VAL A 86 -12.43 9.80 -8.48
CA VAL A 86 -11.52 9.37 -7.40
C VAL A 86 -10.48 8.44 -7.98
N VAL A 87 -10.91 7.46 -8.79
CA VAL A 87 -9.98 6.61 -9.54
C VAL A 87 -9.71 7.25 -10.90
N GLU A 88 -8.49 7.74 -11.10
CA GLU A 88 -8.07 8.35 -12.36
C GLU A 88 -8.10 7.33 -13.51
N LYS A 89 -8.39 7.81 -14.72
CA LYS A 89 -8.41 6.96 -15.92
C LYS A 89 -6.99 6.46 -16.26
N ASP A 90 -6.92 5.30 -16.91
CA ASP A 90 -5.68 4.70 -17.43
C ASP A 90 -4.59 4.38 -16.38
N MET A 91 -4.97 4.37 -15.10
CA MET A 91 -4.11 3.97 -14.00
C MET A 91 -3.84 2.46 -14.02
N THR A 92 -2.69 2.08 -13.45
CA THR A 92 -2.45 0.68 -13.08
C THR A 92 -3.33 0.30 -11.90
N ASP A 93 -3.56 -1.00 -11.70
CA ASP A 93 -4.25 -1.53 -10.51
C ASP A 93 -3.74 -0.93 -9.19
N SER A 94 -2.41 -0.85 -9.08
CA SER A 94 -1.67 -0.31 -7.95
C SER A 94 -1.91 1.20 -7.78
N GLY A 95 -1.98 1.92 -8.90
CA GLY A 95 -2.27 3.35 -8.91
C GLY A 95 -3.73 3.66 -8.57
N SER A 96 -4.66 2.82 -9.03
CA SER A 96 -6.07 2.90 -8.67
C SER A 96 -6.29 2.63 -7.18
N PHE A 97 -5.56 1.67 -6.60
CA PHE A 97 -5.55 1.44 -5.16
C PHE A 97 -5.00 2.67 -4.40
N ASP A 98 -3.87 3.23 -4.85
CA ASP A 98 -3.28 4.44 -4.26
C ASP A 98 -4.25 5.63 -4.25
N ASN A 99 -4.97 5.84 -5.35
CA ASN A 99 -5.99 6.89 -5.45
C ASN A 99 -7.08 6.73 -4.38
N VAL A 100 -7.64 5.53 -4.21
CA VAL A 100 -8.70 5.30 -3.23
C VAL A 100 -8.17 5.39 -1.81
N LEU A 101 -6.97 4.85 -1.53
CA LEU A 101 -6.34 4.96 -0.22
C LEU A 101 -6.10 6.42 0.14
N GLU A 102 -5.53 7.21 -0.77
CA GLU A 102 -5.32 8.65 -0.58
C GLU A 102 -6.65 9.37 -0.33
N PHE A 103 -7.69 9.05 -1.09
CA PHE A 103 -9.01 9.65 -0.92
C PHE A 103 -9.61 9.34 0.46
N LEU A 104 -9.55 8.09 0.92
CA LEU A 104 -10.04 7.69 2.25
C LEU A 104 -9.29 8.44 3.37
N VAL A 105 -7.97 8.57 3.25
CA VAL A 105 -7.14 9.26 4.25
C VAL A 105 -7.39 10.77 4.24
N ARG A 106 -7.33 11.41 3.07
CA ARG A 106 -7.38 12.86 2.93
C ARG A 106 -8.80 13.42 2.99
N ALA A 107 -9.73 12.85 2.21
CA ALA A 107 -11.12 13.32 2.15
C ALA A 107 -12.03 12.58 3.13
N GLY A 108 -11.80 11.29 3.37
CA GLY A 108 -12.56 10.49 4.33
C GLY A 108 -12.17 10.72 5.80
N LYS A 109 -11.10 11.48 6.07
CA LYS A 109 -10.51 11.70 7.42
C LYS A 109 -10.23 10.38 8.16
N ARG A 110 -9.88 9.32 7.43
CA ARG A 110 -9.50 8.02 8.00
C ARG A 110 -8.03 8.01 8.34
N SER A 111 -7.66 7.31 9.41
CA SER A 111 -6.24 7.03 9.64
C SER A 111 -5.72 6.11 8.53
N LEU A 112 -4.42 6.21 8.19
CA LEU A 112 -3.82 5.33 7.19
C LEU A 112 -4.01 3.83 7.52
N PRO A 113 -3.82 3.37 8.78
CA PRO A 113 -4.09 1.98 9.14
C PRO A 113 -5.55 1.58 8.91
N GLU A 114 -6.52 2.42 9.31
CA GLU A 114 -7.96 2.15 9.14
C GLU A 114 -8.33 2.05 7.66
N ALA A 115 -7.84 2.97 6.82
CA ALA A 115 -8.08 2.95 5.39
C ALA A 115 -7.49 1.68 4.74
N ALA A 116 -6.25 1.32 5.11
CA ALA A 116 -5.59 0.13 4.58
C ALA A 116 -6.34 -1.16 4.94
N ILE A 117 -6.74 -1.36 6.20
CA ILE A 117 -7.48 -2.58 6.63
C ILE A 117 -8.93 -2.59 6.12
N THR A 118 -9.50 -1.43 5.79
CA THR A 118 -10.82 -1.34 5.13
C THR A 118 -10.74 -1.84 3.70
N MET A 119 -9.68 -1.47 2.97
CA MET A 119 -9.47 -1.89 1.57
C MET A 119 -8.97 -3.33 1.45
N VAL A 120 -8.09 -3.76 2.37
CA VAL A 120 -7.47 -5.10 2.38
C VAL A 120 -7.76 -5.78 3.72
N PRO A 121 -9.01 -6.21 3.97
CA PRO A 121 -9.36 -6.87 5.20
C PRO A 121 -8.78 -8.28 5.28
N GLU A 122 -8.41 -8.70 6.49
CA GLU A 122 -8.04 -10.08 6.80
C GLU A 122 -9.22 -11.04 6.55
N ALA A 123 -8.93 -12.34 6.43
CA ALA A 123 -9.94 -13.38 6.34
C ALA A 123 -10.66 -13.61 7.69
N TYR A 124 -11.58 -12.72 8.05
CA TYR A 124 -12.16 -12.64 9.40
C TYR A 124 -13.37 -13.55 9.66
N GLU A 125 -14.00 -14.12 8.63
CA GLU A 125 -15.28 -14.82 8.77
C GLU A 125 -15.17 -16.11 9.58
N ASN A 126 -14.10 -16.87 9.34
CA ASN A 126 -13.85 -18.18 9.96
C ASN A 126 -12.68 -18.18 10.93
N ASP A 127 -12.04 -17.04 11.16
CA ASP A 127 -10.99 -16.91 12.18
C ASP A 127 -11.65 -16.99 13.56
N LEU A 128 -11.40 -18.05 14.33
CA LEU A 128 -11.96 -18.23 15.68
C LEU A 128 -11.16 -17.50 16.77
N GLU A 129 -9.91 -17.16 16.49
CA GLU A 129 -9.00 -16.49 17.42
C GLU A 129 -9.17 -14.96 17.37
N MET A 130 -9.78 -14.44 16.29
CA MET A 130 -10.06 -13.01 16.16
C MET A 130 -11.00 -12.48 17.24
N SER A 131 -10.55 -11.41 17.90
CA SER A 131 -11.31 -10.69 18.91
C SER A 131 -12.66 -10.19 18.37
N ALA A 132 -13.65 -10.12 19.27
CA ALA A 132 -15.00 -9.67 18.91
C ALA A 132 -15.00 -8.23 18.35
N GLU A 133 -14.16 -7.35 18.90
CA GLU A 133 -14.02 -5.96 18.45
C GLU A 133 -13.45 -5.88 17.03
N LYS A 134 -12.36 -6.60 16.74
CA LYS A 134 -11.74 -6.62 15.40
C LYS A 134 -12.71 -7.19 14.36
N ARG A 135 -13.42 -8.26 14.70
CA ARG A 135 -14.46 -8.84 13.82
C ARG A 135 -15.62 -7.87 13.59
N ALA A 136 -16.06 -7.16 14.63
CA ALA A 136 -17.11 -6.16 14.51
C ALA A 136 -16.68 -5.01 13.59
N PHE A 137 -15.44 -4.55 13.69
CA PHE A 137 -14.86 -3.58 12.76
C PHE A 137 -14.90 -4.10 11.33
N TYR A 138 -14.40 -5.31 11.05
CA TYR A 138 -14.40 -5.84 9.68
C TYR A 138 -15.81 -6.02 9.10
N ARG A 139 -16.78 -6.46 9.91
CA ARG A 139 -18.19 -6.51 9.50
C ARG A 139 -18.75 -5.13 9.17
N TRP A 140 -18.42 -4.12 9.97
CA TRP A 140 -18.81 -2.74 9.71
C TRP A 140 -18.15 -2.23 8.42
N ALA A 141 -16.84 -2.39 8.27
CA ALA A 141 -16.08 -1.95 7.09
C ALA A 141 -16.62 -2.58 5.79
N ALA A 142 -16.95 -3.88 5.83
CA ALA A 142 -17.51 -4.62 4.69
C ALA A 142 -18.89 -4.09 4.22
N MET A 143 -19.62 -3.32 5.05
CA MET A 143 -20.85 -2.65 4.62
C MET A 143 -20.58 -1.42 3.75
N PHE A 144 -19.39 -0.83 3.86
CA PHE A 144 -19.04 0.41 3.15
C PHE A 144 -18.13 0.16 1.96
N MET A 145 -17.22 -0.81 2.06
CA MET A 145 -16.20 -1.06 1.06
C MET A 145 -16.03 -2.55 0.82
N GLU A 146 -16.11 -2.93 -0.46
CA GLU A 146 -15.71 -4.25 -0.90
C GLU A 146 -14.17 -4.37 -0.92
N PRO A 147 -13.62 -5.57 -0.65
CA PRO A 147 -12.18 -5.78 -0.66
C PRO A 147 -11.56 -5.48 -2.02
N TRP A 148 -10.34 -4.94 -2.01
CA TRP A 148 -9.45 -4.86 -3.15
C TRP A 148 -8.56 -6.10 -3.14
N ASP A 149 -9.06 -7.17 -3.76
CA ASP A 149 -8.53 -8.52 -3.60
C ASP A 149 -7.57 -8.91 -4.73
N GLY A 150 -6.76 -9.94 -4.45
CA GLY A 150 -5.71 -10.44 -5.32
C GLY A 150 -4.38 -10.58 -4.57
N PRO A 151 -3.38 -11.27 -5.15
CA PRO A 151 -2.08 -11.42 -4.52
C PRO A 151 -1.46 -10.05 -4.27
N ALA A 152 -1.15 -9.71 -3.03
CA ALA A 152 -0.63 -8.38 -2.71
C ALA A 152 0.27 -8.35 -1.48
N LEU A 153 1.36 -7.61 -1.62
CA LEU A 153 2.07 -6.95 -0.52
C LEU A 153 2.01 -5.46 -0.80
N PHE A 154 1.29 -4.72 0.03
CA PHE A 154 1.32 -3.26 0.01
C PHE A 154 2.25 -2.75 1.10
N THR A 155 3.09 -1.78 0.77
CA THR A 155 3.78 -0.92 1.73
C THR A 155 3.26 0.49 1.54
N PHE A 156 2.91 1.17 2.62
CA PHE A 156 2.25 2.46 2.55
C PHE A 156 2.72 3.44 3.62
N THR A 157 2.64 4.73 3.31
CA THR A 157 2.96 5.81 4.25
C THR A 157 2.15 7.08 3.97
N ASP A 158 1.84 7.83 5.02
CA ASP A 158 1.31 9.20 4.95
C ASP A 158 2.32 10.25 5.43
N GLY A 159 3.57 9.83 5.67
CA GLY A 159 4.66 10.61 6.26
C GLY A 159 4.74 10.54 7.80
N HIS A 160 3.67 10.11 8.47
CA HIS A 160 3.66 9.89 9.92
C HIS A 160 3.67 8.40 10.26
N TYR A 161 2.79 7.63 9.61
CA TYR A 161 2.78 6.18 9.67
C TYR A 161 3.52 5.60 8.48
N ILE A 162 4.25 4.51 8.72
CA ILE A 162 4.65 3.55 7.69
C ILE A 162 4.12 2.18 8.09
N GLY A 163 3.56 1.45 7.13
CA GLY A 163 3.01 0.12 7.36
C GLY A 163 3.12 -0.75 6.13
N ALA A 164 2.87 -2.04 6.34
CA ALA A 164 2.69 -2.99 5.26
C ALA A 164 1.53 -3.91 5.60
N ILE A 165 0.82 -4.36 4.56
CA ILE A 165 -0.27 -5.33 4.67
C ILE A 165 -0.15 -6.36 3.55
N LEU A 166 -0.45 -7.61 3.88
CA LEU A 166 -0.61 -8.67 2.90
C LEU A 166 -2.07 -8.82 2.53
N ASP A 167 -2.31 -9.35 1.33
CA ASP A 167 -3.62 -9.87 0.97
C ASP A 167 -4.09 -10.94 1.96
N ARG A 168 -5.41 -11.16 2.00
CA ARG A 168 -6.08 -12.08 2.91
C ARG A 168 -5.54 -13.52 2.90
N ASN A 169 -4.87 -13.93 1.81
CA ASN A 169 -4.35 -15.28 1.63
C ASN A 169 -2.81 -15.34 1.76
N GLY A 170 -2.15 -14.20 2.00
CA GLY A 170 -0.69 -14.13 2.15
C GLY A 170 0.07 -14.58 0.91
N LEU A 171 -0.43 -14.27 -0.29
CA LEU A 171 0.07 -14.82 -1.56
C LEU A 171 1.41 -14.20 -2.00
N ARG A 172 1.87 -13.15 -1.33
CA ARG A 172 3.16 -12.50 -1.60
C ARG A 172 4.09 -12.63 -0.39
N PRO A 173 5.37 -12.94 -0.61
CA PRO A 173 6.32 -13.04 0.49
C PRO A 173 6.55 -11.65 1.11
N ALA A 174 6.58 -11.61 2.44
CA ALA A 174 7.02 -10.46 3.20
C ALA A 174 7.92 -10.93 4.34
N ARG A 175 9.05 -10.28 4.52
CA ARG A 175 10.01 -10.55 5.58
C ARG A 175 10.39 -9.25 6.22
N TYR A 176 10.49 -9.24 7.55
CA TYR A 176 10.98 -8.07 8.24
C TYR A 176 11.97 -8.40 9.35
N TYR A 177 12.87 -7.44 9.56
CA TYR A 177 13.88 -7.43 10.60
C TYR A 177 13.67 -6.18 11.44
N ILE A 178 13.74 -6.33 12.76
CA ILE A 178 13.85 -5.22 13.69
C ILE A 178 15.22 -5.30 14.33
N THR A 179 15.98 -4.22 14.29
CA THR A 179 17.31 -4.15 14.89
C THR A 179 17.25 -3.59 16.32
N TYR A 180 18.32 -3.77 17.10
CA TYR A 180 18.39 -3.29 18.48
C TYR A 180 18.38 -1.76 18.61
N ASP A 181 18.77 -1.05 17.56
CA ASP A 181 18.67 0.41 17.40
C ASP A 181 17.31 0.85 16.80
N ASN A 182 16.31 -0.03 16.81
CA ASN A 182 14.91 0.22 16.42
C ASN A 182 14.67 0.57 14.94
N TYR A 183 15.56 0.17 14.03
CA TYR A 183 15.24 0.20 12.60
C TYR A 183 14.36 -0.99 12.21
N VAL A 184 13.43 -0.75 11.30
CA VAL A 184 12.58 -1.78 10.71
C VAL A 184 12.93 -1.89 9.23
N TYR A 185 13.30 -3.10 8.82
CA TYR A 185 13.58 -3.42 7.42
C TYR A 185 12.55 -4.42 6.95
N LEU A 186 11.77 -4.06 5.93
CA LEU A 186 10.80 -4.95 5.30
C LEU A 186 11.16 -5.17 3.83
N SER A 187 11.10 -6.41 3.38
CA SER A 187 11.39 -6.80 2.00
C SER A 187 10.58 -8.01 1.56
N SER A 188 10.38 -8.15 0.24
CA SER A 188 9.83 -9.37 -0.35
C SER A 188 10.82 -10.54 -0.36
N GLU A 189 12.11 -10.29 -0.11
CA GLU A 189 13.18 -11.29 -0.16
C GLU A 189 14.11 -11.21 1.06
N VAL A 190 14.90 -12.28 1.30
CA VAL A 190 15.99 -12.27 2.30
C VAL A 190 17.27 -11.71 1.71
N GLY A 191 18.11 -11.09 2.55
CA GLY A 191 19.46 -10.67 2.14
C GLY A 191 19.49 -9.43 1.25
N VAL A 192 18.42 -8.63 1.23
CA VAL A 192 18.39 -7.36 0.49
C VAL A 192 19.28 -6.30 1.13
N ILE A 193 19.45 -6.37 2.46
CA ILE A 193 20.35 -5.51 3.22
C ILE A 193 21.23 -6.41 4.09
N ASP A 194 22.54 -6.16 4.03
CA ASP A 194 23.54 -6.81 4.89
C ASP A 194 23.48 -6.17 6.29
N ILE A 195 22.68 -6.78 7.16
CA ILE A 195 22.61 -6.42 8.59
C ILE A 195 23.37 -7.50 9.37
N PRO A 196 24.38 -7.12 10.19
CA PRO A 196 25.03 -8.06 11.10
C PRO A 196 24.00 -8.77 11.98
N VAL A 197 24.09 -10.09 12.09
CA VAL A 197 23.06 -10.92 12.76
C VAL A 197 22.92 -10.53 14.23
N GLU A 198 24.03 -10.17 14.86
CA GLU A 198 24.12 -9.66 16.23
C GLU A 198 23.33 -8.37 16.47
N ASN A 199 23.01 -7.62 15.41
CA ASN A 199 22.21 -6.39 15.50
C ASN A 199 20.71 -6.65 15.34
N ILE A 200 20.29 -7.87 14.99
CA ILE A 200 18.88 -8.21 14.74
C ILE A 200 18.20 -8.61 16.05
N ALA A 201 17.29 -7.77 16.54
CA ALA A 201 16.49 -8.04 17.73
C ALA A 201 15.31 -8.98 17.46
N LYS A 202 14.64 -8.84 16.31
CA LYS A 202 13.54 -9.71 15.88
C LYS A 202 13.61 -9.96 14.38
N LYS A 203 13.23 -11.18 14.00
CA LYS A 203 13.12 -11.61 12.60
C LYS A 203 11.78 -12.32 12.40
N PHE A 204 11.05 -11.90 11.38
CA PHE A 204 9.78 -12.50 11.02
C PHE A 204 9.75 -12.82 9.53
N ILE A 205 9.19 -13.98 9.22
CA ILE A 205 9.00 -14.49 7.88
C ILE A 205 7.53 -14.87 7.80
N SER A 206 6.76 -14.06 7.05
CA SER A 206 5.33 -14.22 6.79
C SER A 206 5.00 -15.57 6.10
N PRO A 207 3.77 -16.13 6.20
CA PRO A 207 2.47 -15.44 6.32
C PRO A 207 2.26 -14.76 7.69
N PHE A 208 1.86 -13.49 7.69
CA PHE A 208 1.32 -12.81 8.87
C PHE A 208 0.02 -13.52 9.23
N SER A 209 -0.01 -14.18 10.38
CA SER A 209 -1.21 -14.66 11.07
C SER A 209 -1.33 -13.94 12.40
#